data_AF-A0A7C5RJ43-F1
#
_entry.id   AF-A0A7C5RJ43-F1
#
_cell.length_a   1.000
_cell.length_b   1.000
_cell.length_c   1.000
_cell.angle_alpha   90.00
_cell.angle_beta   90.00
_cell.angle_gamma   90.00
#
_symmetry.space_group_name_H-M   'P 1'
#
loop_
_entity.id
_entity.type
_entity.pdbx_description
1 polymer ?
#
loop_
_entity_poly.entity_id
_entity_poly.type
_entity_poly.pdbx_seq_one_letter_code
_entity_poly.pdbx_strand_id
1 'polypeptide(L)'
;MYNVERFIGATLRSILRQNRDDIEVIIVNDGSKDSSRSVAESILKGSALHWTIVDQPNSGVSAARNTGLEYATGRFIKFVDGGDLLSDDPLNVLEREIVRTGADVVFGNYVLKTPKGKNNF
;
A
#
# COMPACT_ATOMS: atom_id res chain seq x y z
N MET A 1 1.83 8.22 2.97
CA MET A 1 2.97 8.49 2.06
C MET A 1 3.57 9.84 2.43
N TYR A 2 4.86 9.90 2.76
CA TYR A 2 5.56 11.15 3.08
C TYR A 2 7.01 11.10 2.61
N ASN A 3 7.38 11.91 1.62
CA ASN A 3 8.74 12.01 1.08
C ASN A 3 9.40 10.66 0.67
N VAL A 4 8.70 9.88 -0.15
CA VAL A 4 9.12 8.54 -0.62
C VAL A 4 9.21 8.45 -2.15
N GLU A 5 9.54 9.53 -2.85
CA GLU A 5 9.56 9.58 -4.34
C GLU A 5 10.43 8.48 -4.97
N ARG A 6 11.49 8.08 -4.26
CA ARG A 6 12.44 7.03 -4.70
C ARG A 6 11.85 5.62 -4.66
N PHE A 7 10.83 5.39 -3.85
CA PHE A 7 10.32 4.04 -3.56
C PHE A 7 8.89 3.83 -4.00
N ILE A 8 8.05 4.87 -3.94
CA ILE A 8 6.61 4.77 -4.15
C ILE A 8 6.26 4.11 -5.49
N GLY A 9 7.06 4.34 -6.53
CA GLY A 9 6.81 3.70 -7.82
C GLY A 9 6.98 2.18 -7.80
N ALA A 10 7.95 1.67 -7.04
CA ALA A 10 8.13 0.22 -6.89
C ALA A 10 7.01 -0.39 -6.02
N THR A 11 6.62 0.30 -4.95
CA THR A 11 5.49 -0.09 -4.09
C THR A 11 4.19 -0.23 -4.89
N LEU A 12 3.80 0.82 -5.63
CA LEU A 12 2.58 0.79 -6.43
C LEU A 12 2.62 -0.27 -7.52
N ARG A 13 3.75 -0.44 -8.21
CA ARG A 13 3.90 -1.54 -9.19
C ARG A 13 3.74 -2.92 -8.55
N SER A 14 4.14 -3.12 -7.28
CA SER A 14 3.90 -4.40 -6.59
C SER A 14 2.43 -4.63 -6.24
N ILE A 15 1.69 -3.57 -5.94
CA ILE A 15 0.24 -3.60 -5.72
C ILE A 15 -0.50 -3.89 -7.03
N LEU A 16 -0.12 -3.20 -8.12
CA LEU A 16 -0.72 -3.44 -9.45
C LEU A 16 -0.53 -4.89 -9.93
N ARG A 17 0.60 -5.53 -9.58
CA ARG A 17 0.89 -6.92 -9.95
C ARG A 17 0.03 -7.97 -9.22
N GLN A 18 -0.73 -7.58 -8.21
CA GLN A 18 -1.68 -8.51 -7.57
C GLN A 18 -2.79 -8.94 -8.54
N ASN A 19 -3.02 -8.19 -9.63
CA ASN A 19 -3.99 -8.49 -10.69
C ASN A 19 -5.41 -8.78 -10.16
N ARG A 20 -5.84 -7.99 -9.17
CA ARG A 20 -7.16 -8.04 -8.56
C ARG A 20 -7.98 -6.84 -8.98
N ASP A 21 -9.20 -7.07 -9.44
CA ASP A 21 -10.17 -6.04 -9.81
C ASP A 21 -11.09 -5.64 -8.65
N ASP A 22 -11.04 -6.38 -7.54
CA ASP A 22 -11.87 -6.20 -6.35
C ASP A 22 -11.16 -5.48 -5.20
N ILE A 23 -10.04 -4.81 -5.49
CA ILE A 23 -9.31 -3.98 -4.52
C ILE A 23 -9.40 -2.50 -4.88
N GLU A 24 -9.40 -1.67 -3.86
CA GLU A 24 -9.20 -0.23 -3.98
C GLU A 24 -7.87 0.19 -3.34
N VAL A 25 -7.24 1.21 -3.89
CA VAL A 25 -5.96 1.76 -3.40
C VAL A 25 -6.16 3.19 -2.91
N ILE A 26 -6.09 3.37 -1.60
CA ILE A 26 -6.20 4.69 -0.96
C ILE A 26 -4.80 5.13 -0.56
N ILE A 27 -4.29 6.19 -1.20
CA ILE A 27 -3.01 6.79 -0.87
C ILE A 27 -3.27 8.09 -0.11
N VAL A 28 -2.85 8.13 1.15
CA VAL A 28 -2.82 9.39 1.89
C VAL A 28 -1.45 10.04 1.73
N ASN A 29 -1.39 11.16 1.01
CA ASN A 29 -0.23 12.02 0.92
C ASN A 29 -0.18 12.95 2.15
N ASP A 30 0.71 12.63 3.09
CA ASP A 30 0.82 13.28 4.39
C ASP A 30 1.73 14.52 4.32
N GLY A 31 1.44 15.41 3.35
CA GLY A 31 2.17 16.66 3.16
C GLY A 31 3.58 16.49 2.59
N SER A 32 3.79 15.51 1.68
CA SER A 32 5.08 15.34 1.00
C SER A 32 5.51 16.62 0.27
N LYS A 33 6.82 16.92 0.31
CA LYS A 33 7.45 18.07 -0.35
C LYS A 33 8.26 17.68 -1.58
N ASP A 34 8.42 16.37 -1.81
CA ASP A 34 9.11 15.79 -2.95
C ASP A 34 8.11 15.39 -4.05
N SER A 35 8.57 14.63 -5.04
CA SER A 35 7.75 14.21 -6.18
C SER A 35 6.83 13.02 -5.87
N SER A 36 6.69 12.59 -4.62
CA SER A 36 5.95 11.36 -4.26
C SER A 36 4.53 11.33 -4.84
N ARG A 37 3.80 12.45 -4.71
CA ARG A 37 2.41 12.58 -5.16
C ARG A 37 2.28 12.49 -6.67
N SER A 38 3.11 13.22 -7.42
CA SER A 38 3.08 13.22 -8.88
C SER A 38 3.52 11.87 -9.46
N VAL A 39 4.51 11.21 -8.85
CA VAL A 39 4.94 9.85 -9.23
C VAL A 39 3.81 8.84 -9.01
N ALA A 40 3.14 8.89 -7.84
CA ALA A 40 2.02 8.00 -7.55
C ALA A 40 0.87 8.18 -8.55
N GLU A 41 0.48 9.43 -8.80
CA GLU A 41 -0.58 9.77 -9.73
C GLU A 41 -0.26 9.31 -11.17
N SER A 42 0.98 9.52 -11.63
CA SER A 42 1.41 9.09 -12.97
C SER A 42 1.32 7.58 -13.17
N ILE A 43 1.58 6.78 -12.13
CA ILE A 43 1.52 5.32 -12.20
C ILE A 43 0.07 4.85 -12.18
N LEU A 44 -0.75 5.42 -11.31
CA LEU A 44 -2.14 5.01 -11.11
C LEU A 44 -3.06 5.42 -12.28
N LYS A 45 -2.81 6.56 -12.92
CA LYS A 45 -3.56 7.02 -14.11
C LYS A 45 -3.58 6.00 -15.26
N GLY A 46 -2.55 5.16 -15.36
CA GLY A 46 -2.48 4.10 -16.38
C GLY A 46 -3.08 2.77 -15.94
N SER A 47 -3.58 2.66 -14.71
CA SER A 47 -4.11 1.42 -14.14
C SER A 47 -5.63 1.36 -14.19
N ALA A 48 -6.18 0.15 -14.30
CA ALA A 48 -7.63 -0.10 -14.21
C ALA A 48 -8.13 -0.22 -12.75
N LEU A 49 -7.23 -0.13 -11.75
CA LEU A 49 -7.62 -0.21 -10.35
C LEU A 49 -8.46 1.00 -9.94
N HIS A 50 -9.35 0.80 -8.98
CA HIS A 50 -9.94 1.90 -8.24
C HIS A 50 -8.89 2.49 -7.31
N TRP A 51 -8.65 3.80 -7.40
CA TRP A 51 -7.68 4.47 -6.56
C TRP A 51 -8.11 5.89 -6.22
N THR A 52 -7.62 6.38 -5.09
CA THR A 52 -7.73 7.79 -4.70
C THR A 52 -6.45 8.25 -4.03
N ILE A 53 -6.12 9.53 -4.21
CA ILE A 53 -5.03 10.20 -3.50
C ILE A 53 -5.65 11.31 -2.67
N VAL A 54 -5.54 11.20 -1.35
CA VAL A 54 -6.02 12.19 -0.38
C VAL A 54 -4.84 12.98 0.13
N ASP A 55 -4.90 14.30 0.06
CA ASP A 55 -3.90 15.17 0.64
C ASP A 55 -4.30 15.65 2.02
N GLN A 56 -3.33 15.67 2.92
CA GLN A 56 -3.46 16.28 4.23
C GLN A 56 -2.18 17.02 4.63
N PRO A 57 -2.25 17.97 5.58
CA PRO A 57 -1.06 18.49 6.25
C PRO A 57 -0.31 17.37 6.97
N ASN A 58 1.03 17.41 6.95
CA ASN A 58 1.86 16.43 7.63
C ASN A 58 1.46 16.31 9.13
N SER A 59 0.86 15.16 9.46
CA SER A 59 0.31 14.84 10.78
C SER A 59 0.78 13.47 11.27
N GLY A 60 1.70 12.83 10.55
CA GLY A 60 2.30 11.54 10.89
C GLY A 60 1.51 10.34 10.41
N VAL A 61 2.18 9.18 10.42
CA VAL A 61 1.69 7.92 9.84
C VAL A 61 0.35 7.46 10.43
N SER A 62 0.13 7.64 11.74
CA SER A 62 -1.12 7.21 12.38
C SER A 62 -2.30 8.05 11.92
N ALA A 63 -2.13 9.38 11.81
CA ALA A 63 -3.17 10.26 11.28
C ALA A 63 -3.47 9.92 9.83
N ALA A 64 -2.42 9.70 9.01
CA ALA A 64 -2.59 9.30 7.63
C ALA A 64 -3.33 7.95 7.46
N ARG A 65 -3.08 6.97 8.33
CA ARG A 65 -3.83 5.69 8.32
C ARG A 65 -5.29 5.89 8.71
N ASN A 66 -5.57 6.72 9.71
CA ASN A 66 -6.95 7.03 10.11
C ASN A 66 -7.72 7.73 8.98
N THR A 67 -7.10 8.71 8.32
CA THR A 67 -7.68 9.33 7.12
C THR A 67 -7.90 8.29 6.03
N GLY A 68 -6.98 7.35 5.81
CA GLY A 68 -7.20 6.26 4.86
C GLY A 68 -8.41 5.39 5.21
N LEU A 69 -8.63 5.10 6.49
CA LEU A 69 -9.78 4.32 6.96
C LEU A 69 -11.12 5.04 6.74
N GLU A 70 -11.17 6.37 6.81
CA GLU A 70 -12.39 7.14 6.54
C GLU A 70 -12.86 7.04 5.07
N TYR A 71 -11.95 6.74 4.15
CA TYR A 71 -12.24 6.60 2.72
C TYR A 71 -12.41 5.13 2.30
N ALA A 72 -12.07 4.18 3.18
CA ALA A 72 -12.10 2.76 2.84
C ALA A 72 -13.53 2.21 2.81
N THR A 73 -13.84 1.46 1.75
CA THR A 73 -15.14 0.81 1.52
C THR A 73 -15.03 -0.72 1.44
N GLY A 74 -13.82 -1.24 1.27
CA GLY A 74 -13.54 -2.67 1.24
C GLY A 74 -13.87 -3.41 2.53
N ARG A 75 -14.16 -4.71 2.41
CA ARG A 75 -14.44 -5.62 3.54
C ARG A 75 -13.23 -5.83 4.46
N PHE A 76 -12.03 -5.77 3.90
CA PHE A 76 -10.77 -5.99 4.62
C PHE A 76 -9.81 -4.82 4.37
N ILE A 77 -8.96 -4.54 5.36
CA ILE A 77 -7.95 -3.49 5.28
C ILE A 77 -6.55 -4.11 5.31
N LYS A 78 -5.70 -3.71 4.36
CA LYS A 78 -4.27 -4.01 4.34
C LYS A 78 -3.48 -2.71 4.27
N PHE A 79 -2.71 -2.43 5.32
CA PHE A 79 -1.74 -1.34 5.28
C PHE A 79 -0.48 -1.77 4.51
N VAL A 80 0.01 -0.87 3.65
CA VAL A 80 1.27 -1.01 2.91
C VAL A 80 2.04 0.30 3.03
N ASP A 81 3.27 0.25 3.54
CA ASP A 81 4.09 1.44 3.67
C ASP A 81 4.69 1.82 2.30
N GLY A 82 4.87 3.12 2.04
CA GLY A 82 5.31 3.64 0.72
C GLY A 82 6.75 3.28 0.30
N GLY A 83 7.45 2.51 1.13
CA GLY A 83 8.78 1.94 0.85
C GLY A 83 8.79 0.41 0.73
N ASP A 84 7.67 -0.25 0.99
CA ASP A 84 7.57 -1.71 1.03
C ASP A 84 7.04 -2.27 -0.30
N LEU A 85 7.23 -3.58 -0.48
CA LEU A 85 6.76 -4.33 -1.63
C LEU A 85 5.85 -5.46 -1.17
N LEU A 86 4.77 -5.68 -1.92
CA LEU A 86 4.03 -6.94 -1.85
C LEU A 86 4.80 -8.02 -2.62
N SER A 87 4.77 -9.26 -2.10
CA SER A 87 5.15 -10.46 -2.85
C SER A 87 4.12 -10.76 -3.95
N ASP A 88 4.29 -11.85 -4.69
CA ASP A 88 3.48 -12.09 -5.89
C ASP A 88 2.00 -12.36 -5.62
N ASP A 89 1.66 -13.01 -4.49
CA ASP A 89 0.28 -13.41 -4.17
C ASP A 89 -0.17 -13.22 -2.69
N PRO A 90 0.29 -12.20 -1.94
CA PRO A 90 -0.05 -12.07 -0.53
C PRO A 90 -1.53 -11.82 -0.28
N LEU A 91 -2.24 -11.09 -1.17
CA LEU A 91 -3.64 -10.74 -0.92
C LEU A 91 -4.56 -11.96 -0.96
N ASN A 92 -4.37 -12.87 -1.92
CA ASN A 92 -5.18 -14.09 -1.99
C ASN A 92 -4.87 -15.05 -0.84
N VAL A 93 -3.60 -15.17 -0.43
CA VAL A 93 -3.23 -15.97 0.74
C VAL A 93 -3.87 -15.41 2.01
N LEU A 94 -3.75 -14.10 2.26
CA LEU A 94 -4.31 -13.47 3.45
C LEU A 94 -5.85 -13.57 3.47
N GLU A 95 -6.51 -13.32 2.34
CA GLU A 95 -7.97 -13.44 2.23
C GLU A 95 -8.44 -14.89 2.47
N ARG A 96 -7.76 -15.87 1.87
CA ARG A 96 -8.10 -17.28 2.11
C ARG A 96 -7.99 -17.63 3.58
N GLU A 97 -6.92 -17.21 4.26
CA GLU A 97 -6.73 -17.56 5.67
C GLU A 97 -7.73 -16.85 6.59
N ILE A 98 -8.04 -15.57 6.37
CA ILE A 98 -9.00 -14.84 7.21
C ILE A 98 -10.41 -15.43 7.06
N VAL A 99 -10.81 -15.80 5.84
CA VAL A 99 -12.11 -16.43 5.57
C VAL A 99 -12.17 -17.85 6.13
N ARG A 100 -11.13 -18.66 5.91
CA ARG A 100 -11.08 -20.07 6.35
C ARG A 100 -11.13 -20.21 7.87
N THR A 101 -10.48 -19.31 8.58
CA THR A 101 -10.38 -19.36 10.04
C THR A 101 -11.52 -18.63 10.75
N GLY A 102 -12.19 -17.69 10.06
CA GLY A 102 -13.12 -16.77 10.70
C GLY A 102 -12.43 -15.79 11.66
N ALA A 103 -11.12 -15.58 11.50
CA ALA A 103 -10.36 -14.64 12.32
C ALA A 103 -10.72 -13.19 11.96
N ASP A 104 -10.58 -12.28 12.92
CA ASP A 104 -10.75 -10.83 12.68
C ASP A 104 -9.49 -10.21 12.05
N VAL A 105 -8.32 -10.81 12.29
CA VAL A 105 -7.02 -10.29 11.83
C VAL A 105 -6.11 -11.44 11.42
N VAL A 106 -5.40 -11.28 10.30
CA VAL A 106 -4.34 -12.19 9.83
C VAL A 106 -3.05 -11.43 9.58
N PHE A 107 -1.92 -12.08 9.90
CA PHE A 107 -0.59 -11.55 9.67
C PHE A 107 0.15 -12.39 8.64
N GLY A 108 0.77 -11.72 7.66
CA GLY A 108 1.75 -12.33 6.77
C GLY A 108 3.16 -12.18 7.35
N ASN A 109 4.09 -12.99 6.83
CA ASN A 109 5.51 -12.80 7.12
C ASN A 109 6.10 -11.69 6.22
N TYR A 110 7.30 -11.22 6.55
CA TYR A 110 8.03 -10.23 5.75
C TYR A 110 9.49 -10.64 5.57
N VAL A 111 10.14 -10.09 4.54
CA VAL A 111 11.57 -10.25 4.30
C VAL A 111 12.19 -8.87 4.25
N LEU A 112 13.29 -8.69 5.00
CA LEU A 112 14.01 -7.42 5.01
C LEU A 112 14.87 -7.29 3.74
N LYS A 113 14.56 -6.30 2.90
CA LYS A 113 15.37 -5.94 1.74
C LYS A 113 16.15 -4.66 2.02
N THR A 114 17.46 -4.77 2.17
CA THR A 114 18.33 -3.61 2.36
C THR A 114 18.85 -3.06 1.02
N PRO A 115 19.13 -1.75 0.90
CA PRO A 115 19.73 -1.17 -0.31
C PRO A 115 21.08 -1.78 -0.70
N LYS A 116 21.76 -2.47 0.23
CA LYS A 116 23.04 -3.16 -0.01
C LYS A 116 22.89 -4.65 -0.39
N GLY A 117 21.67 -5.12 -0.63
CA GLY A 117 21.42 -6.48 -1.15
C GLY A 117 21.69 -7.62 -0.16
N LYS A 118 21.89 -7.33 1.13
CA LYS A 118 21.94 -8.40 2.15
C LYS A 118 20.52 -8.74 2.58
N ASN A 119 20.05 -9.90 2.13
CA ASN A 119 18.91 -10.60 2.72
C ASN A 119 19.45 -11.32 3.96
N ASN A 120 18.93 -11.00 5.15
CA ASN A 120 19.13 -11.84 6.31
C ASN A 120 18.01 -12.89 6.30
N PHE A 121 18.41 -14.17 6.24
CA PHE A 121 17.54 -15.33 6.39
C PHE A 121 17.20 -15.57 7.85
#